data_AF-A0A0F9CJN1-F1
#
_entry.id   AF-A0A0F9CJN1-F1
#
_cell.length_a   1.000
_cell.length_b   1.000
_cell.length_c   1.000
_cell.angle_alpha   90.00
_cell.angle_beta   90.00
_cell.angle_gamma   90.00
#
_symmetry.space_group_name_H-M   'P 1'
#
loop_
_entity.id
_entity.type
_entity.pdbx_description
1 polymer ?
#
loop_
_entity_poly.entity_id
_entity_poly.type
_entity_poly.pdbx_seq_one_letter_code
_entity_poly.pdbx_strand_id
1 'polypeptide(L)'
;MAGMTKEDRATEKLFSGLLCSCKNAVQADIGKLSGELFRRVDTEGQSVEVAAEALGLGTREARTLLFMFRKRMATALVGSMSVAHPARGPRPN
;
A
#
# COMPACT_ATOMS: atom_id res chain seq x y z
N MET A 1 23.35 -36.50 3.85
CA MET A 1 22.43 -35.45 3.36
C MET A 1 21.03 -36.03 3.43
N ALA A 2 20.20 -35.58 4.39
CA ALA A 2 18.81 -36.02 4.46
C ALA A 2 18.06 -35.42 3.26
N GLY A 3 17.61 -36.26 2.34
CA GLY A 3 16.83 -35.83 1.19
C GLY A 3 15.46 -35.36 1.64
N MET A 4 15.07 -34.16 1.23
CA MET A 4 13.77 -33.56 1.52
C MET A 4 12.65 -34.50 1.06
N THR A 5 11.81 -34.93 2.00
CA THR A 5 10.73 -35.87 1.74
C THR A 5 9.59 -35.19 0.98
N LYS A 6 8.66 -35.98 0.41
CA LYS A 6 7.46 -35.44 -0.23
C LYS A 6 6.59 -34.65 0.76
N GLU A 7 6.58 -35.07 2.03
CA GLU A 7 5.86 -34.41 3.12
C GLU A 7 6.48 -33.06 3.47
N ASP A 8 7.82 -32.95 3.48
CA ASP A 8 8.52 -31.68 3.68
C ASP A 8 8.16 -30.67 2.59
N ARG A 9 8.13 -31.10 1.32
CA ARG A 9 7.76 -30.24 0.19
C ARG A 9 6.29 -29.82 0.21
N ALA A 10 5.38 -30.68 0.69
CA ALA A 10 3.98 -30.34 0.85
C ALA A 10 3.78 -29.30 1.97
N THR A 11 4.51 -29.49 3.08
CA THR A 11 4.51 -28.57 4.22
C THR A 11 5.04 -27.19 3.84
N GLU A 12 6.16 -27.12 3.12
CA GLU A 12 6.72 -25.85 2.61
C GLU A 12 5.73 -25.07 1.73
N LYS A 13 5.02 -25.76 0.83
CA LYS A 13 4.00 -25.13 -0.02
C LYS A 13 2.82 -24.59 0.78
N LEU A 14 2.37 -25.30 1.81
CA LEU A 14 1.31 -24.83 2.70
C LEU A 14 1.73 -23.58 3.46
N PHE A 15 2.93 -23.58 4.05
CA PHE A 15 3.46 -22.41 4.74
C PHE A 15 3.64 -21.22 3.79
N SER A 16 4.17 -21.42 2.59
CA SER A 16 4.33 -20.36 1.59
C SER A 16 2.98 -19.78 1.14
N GLY A 17 1.97 -20.63 0.93
CA GLY A 17 0.61 -20.20 0.60
C GLY A 17 -0.06 -19.42 1.73
N LEU A 18 0.10 -19.87 2.97
CA LEU A 18 -0.39 -19.16 4.16
C LEU A 18 0.29 -17.79 4.29
N LEU A 19 1.63 -17.74 4.20
CA LEU A 19 2.40 -16.50 4.28
C LEU A 19 2.01 -15.51 3.17
N CYS A 20 1.80 -15.97 1.94
CA CYS A 20 1.32 -15.12 0.84
C CYS A 20 -0.09 -14.58 1.12
N SER A 21 -0.99 -15.43 1.61
CA SER A 21 -2.36 -15.03 1.93
C SER A 21 -2.39 -14.01 3.07
N CYS A 22 -1.61 -14.24 4.13
CA CYS A 22 -1.44 -13.30 5.23
C CYS A 22 -0.82 -11.98 4.73
N LYS A 23 0.21 -12.02 3.88
CA LYS A 23 0.80 -10.82 3.29
C LYS A 23 -0.24 -10.01 2.53
N ASN A 24 -1.06 -10.66 1.70
CA ASN A 24 -2.09 -9.99 0.91
C ASN A 24 -3.17 -9.38 1.80
N ALA A 25 -3.63 -10.11 2.82
CA ALA A 25 -4.60 -9.61 3.80
C ALA A 25 -4.05 -8.40 4.56
N VAL A 26 -2.85 -8.51 5.11
CA VAL A 26 -2.17 -7.42 5.83
C VAL A 26 -1.95 -6.21 4.92
N GLN A 27 -1.58 -6.41 3.65
CA GLN A 27 -1.44 -5.31 2.69
C GLN A 27 -2.78 -4.63 2.37
N ALA A 28 -3.86 -5.39 2.24
CA ALA A 28 -5.19 -4.84 2.01
C ALA A 28 -5.69 -4.03 3.22
N ASP A 29 -5.46 -4.53 4.43
CA ASP A 29 -5.84 -3.85 5.67
C ASP A 29 -5.02 -2.57 5.88
N ILE A 30 -3.71 -2.62 5.65
CA ILE A 30 -2.86 -1.42 5.65
C ILE A 30 -3.34 -0.44 4.58
N GLY A 31 -3.69 -0.91 3.39
CA GLY A 31 -4.22 -0.07 2.32
C GLY A 31 -5.49 0.67 2.72
N LYS A 32 -6.48 -0.03 3.29
CA LYS A 32 -7.71 0.56 3.82
C LYS A 32 -7.43 1.56 4.93
N LEU A 33 -6.62 1.17 5.91
CA LEU A 33 -6.26 2.01 7.05
C LEU A 33 -5.55 3.30 6.60
N SER A 34 -4.59 3.19 5.69
CA SER A 34 -3.84 4.33 5.15
C SER A 34 -4.73 5.27 4.35
N GLY A 35 -5.65 4.71 3.55
CA GLY A 35 -6.61 5.48 2.77
C GLY A 35 -7.62 6.23 3.64
N GLU A 36 -8.13 5.59 4.69
CA GLU A 36 -9.04 6.23 5.63
C GLU A 36 -8.34 7.32 6.45
N LEU A 37 -7.10 7.08 6.89
CA LEU A 37 -6.29 8.11 7.54
C LEU A 37 -6.04 9.33 6.62
N PHE A 38 -5.72 9.09 5.36
CA PHE A 38 -5.55 10.14 4.36
C PHE A 38 -6.85 10.91 4.13
N ARG A 39 -7.99 10.22 4.01
CA ARG A 39 -9.31 10.86 3.84
C ARG A 39 -9.59 11.83 5.00
N ARG A 40 -9.42 11.37 6.24
CA ARG A 40 -9.65 12.18 7.45
C ARG A 40 -8.75 13.42 7.53
N VAL A 41 -7.46 13.26 7.25
CA VAL A 41 -6.50 14.36 7.42
C VAL A 41 -6.48 15.28 6.19
N ASP A 42 -6.29 14.73 4.99
CA ASP A 42 -6.07 15.51 3.77
C ASP A 42 -7.36 15.95 3.09
N THR A 43 -8.46 15.21 3.25
CA THR A 43 -9.75 15.56 2.62
C THR A 43 -10.69 16.25 3.60
N GLU A 44 -10.79 15.77 4.84
CA GLU A 44 -11.70 16.33 5.86
C GLU A 44 -11.02 17.37 6.76
N GLY A 45 -9.70 17.55 6.68
CA GLY A 45 -8.96 18.55 7.44
C GLY A 45 -8.81 18.27 8.94
N GLN A 46 -9.01 17.02 9.38
CA GLN A 46 -8.77 16.64 10.77
C GLN A 46 -7.28 16.73 11.13
N SER A 47 -6.98 17.00 12.39
CA SER A 47 -5.61 16.86 12.88
C SER A 47 -5.19 15.38 12.85
N VAL A 48 -3.88 15.14 12.69
CA VAL A 48 -3.35 13.77 12.64
C VAL A 48 -3.60 13.04 13.95
N GLU A 49 -3.59 13.75 15.07
CA GLU A 49 -3.84 13.22 16.41
C GLU A 49 -5.27 12.67 16.53
N VAL A 50 -6.27 13.46 16.13
CA VAL A 50 -7.69 13.06 16.18
C VAL A 50 -7.96 11.90 15.23
N ALA A 51 -7.40 11.96 14.02
CA ALA A 51 -7.56 10.89 13.05
C ALA A 51 -6.86 9.58 13.50
N ALA A 52 -5.70 9.69 14.15
CA ALA A 52 -4.97 8.53 14.69
C ALA A 52 -5.76 7.87 15.82
N GLU A 53 -6.26 8.67 16.77
CA GLU A 53 -7.09 8.18 17.87
C GLU A 53 -8.35 7.45 17.36
N ALA A 54 -9.06 8.05 16.40
CA ALA A 54 -10.25 7.47 15.79
C ALA A 54 -9.99 6.13 15.07
N LEU A 55 -8.74 5.87 14.67
CA LEU A 55 -8.32 4.66 13.98
C LEU A 55 -7.53 3.70 14.89
N GLY A 56 -7.40 4.00 16.18
CA GLY A 56 -6.66 3.18 17.14
C GLY A 56 -5.15 3.13 16.86
N LEU A 57 -4.59 4.19 16.25
CA LEU A 57 -3.17 4.27 15.89
C LEU A 57 -2.40 5.18 16.86
N GLY A 58 -1.13 4.85 17.08
CA GLY A 58 -0.21 5.81 17.69
C GLY A 58 0.01 7.01 16.76
N THR A 59 0.06 8.23 17.30
CA THR A 59 0.26 9.45 16.49
C THR A 59 1.51 9.37 15.59
N ARG A 60 2.61 8.80 16.09
CA ARG A 60 3.85 8.63 15.31
C ARG A 60 3.66 7.66 14.14
N GLU A 61 2.92 6.57 14.36
CA GLU A 61 2.62 5.58 13.33
C GLU A 61 1.72 6.19 12.26
N ALA A 62 0.67 6.90 12.67
CA ALA A 62 -0.22 7.62 11.77
C ALA A 62 0.56 8.63 10.90
N ARG A 63 1.43 9.45 11.48
CA ARG A 63 2.29 10.38 10.71
C ARG A 63 3.15 9.63 9.69
N THR A 64 3.71 8.49 10.07
CA THR A 64 4.59 7.69 9.19
C THR A 64 3.79 7.05 8.05
N LEU A 65 2.65 6.43 8.36
CA LEU A 65 1.74 5.84 7.38
C LEU A 65 1.26 6.88 6.39
N LEU A 66 0.82 8.04 6.89
CA LEU A 66 0.32 9.14 6.08
C LEU A 66 1.40 9.70 5.14
N PHE A 67 2.63 9.90 5.64
CA PHE A 67 3.77 10.32 4.81
C PHE A 67 4.03 9.32 3.67
N MET A 68 4.11 8.03 3.99
CA MET A 68 4.38 6.99 3.00
C MET A 68 3.25 6.87 1.98
N PHE A 69 2.00 7.00 2.41
CA PHE A 69 0.83 6.96 1.55
C PHE A 69 0.81 8.15 0.57
N ARG A 70 1.01 9.38 1.06
CA ARG A 70 1.12 10.59 0.23
C ARG A 70 2.23 10.46 -0.81
N LYS A 71 3.40 9.94 -0.41
CA LYS A 71 4.52 9.70 -1.33
C LYS A 71 4.13 8.73 -2.45
N ARG A 72 3.48 7.60 -2.11
CA ARG A 72 3.03 6.60 -3.10
C ARG A 72 1.96 7.16 -4.03
N MET A 73 1.00 7.92 -3.52
CA MET A 73 0.00 8.61 -4.33
C MET A 73 0.63 9.60 -5.31
N ALA A 74 1.55 10.44 -4.83
CA ALA A 74 2.26 11.39 -5.69
C ALA A 74 2.99 10.67 -6.83
N THR A 75 3.70 9.57 -6.53
CA THR A 75 4.35 8.75 -7.57
C THR A 75 3.36 8.17 -8.57
N ALA A 76 2.22 7.64 -8.11
CA ALA A 76 1.19 7.07 -8.99
C ALA A 76 0.54 8.14 -9.89
N LEU A 77 0.30 9.34 -9.36
CA LEU A 77 -0.24 10.47 -10.12
C LEU A 77 0.74 10.94 -11.20
N VAL A 78 2.03 11.10 -10.85
CA VAL A 78 3.08 11.48 -11.83
C VAL A 78 3.22 10.44 -12.95
N GLY A 79 3.20 9.15 -12.60
CA GLY A 79 3.21 8.07 -13.59
C GLY A 79 2.02 8.14 -14.55
N SER A 80 0.83 8.44 -14.02
CA SER A 80 -0.41 8.53 -14.80
C SER A 80 -0.43 9.75 -15.74
N MET A 81 0.09 10.90 -15.29
CA MET A 81 0.20 12.11 -16.12
C MET A 81 1.23 11.97 -17.26
N SER A 82 2.29 11.19 -17.02
CA SER A 82 3.31 10.91 -18.04
C SER A 82 2.78 10.02 -19.17
N VAL A 83 1.88 9.08 -18.86
CA VAL A 83 1.21 8.24 -19.86
C VAL A 83 0.09 9.00 -20.59
N ALA A 84 -0.55 9.96 -19.93
CA ALA A 84 -1.60 10.80 -20.52
C ALA A 84 -1.09 11.91 -21.47
N HIS A 85 0.23 12.09 -21.62
CA HIS A 85 0.83 12.90 -22.67
C HIS A 85 1.21 12.03 -23.88
N PRO A 86 0.28 11.72 -24.82
CA PRO A 86 0.72 11.35 -26.15
C PRO A 86 1.35 12.61 -26.73
N ALA A 87 2.60 12.51 -27.16
CA ALA A 87 3.23 13.48 -28.04
C ALA A 87 2.44 13.53 -29.37
N ARG A 88 1.31 14.24 -29.39
CA ARG A 88 0.66 14.72 -30.62
C ARG A 88 1.14 16.14 -30.87
N GLY A 89 2.40 16.26 -31.25
CA GLY A 89 2.81 17.34 -32.14
C GLY A 89 2.29 17.01 -33.55
N PRO A 90 1.76 17.97 -34.32
CA PRO A 90 1.39 17.73 -35.71
C PRO A 90 2.65 17.30 -36.48
N ARG A 91 2.55 16.22 -37.28
CA ARG A 91 3.60 15.91 -38.25
C ARG A 91 3.62 17.04 -39.30
N PRO A 92 4.77 17.67 -39.56
CA PRO A 92 4.87 18.61 -40.67
C PRO A 92 4.76 17.82 -41.99
N ASN A 93 3.94 18.36 -42.91
CA ASN A 93 3.91 17.95 -44.31
C ASN A 93 5.17 18.41 -45.03
#